data_AF-A0A1H3BLJ3-F1
#
_entry.id   AF-A0A1H3BLJ3-F1
#
_cell.length_a   1.000
_cell.length_b   1.000
_cell.length_c   1.000
_cell.angle_alpha   90.00
_cell.angle_beta   90.00
_cell.angle_gamma   90.00
#
_symmetry.space_group_name_H-M   'P 1'
#
loop_
_entity.id
_entity.type
_entity.pdbx_description
1 polymer ?
#
loop_
_entity_poly.entity_id
_entity_poly.type
_entity_poly.pdbx_seq_one_letter_code
_entity_poly.pdbx_strand_id
1 'polypeptide(L)' 'MQRILAKYPWSDPQRKWLKRIAEQIEREIVVDRSALDREPFQAHGGFSRLNKVFDGQLEAVLGELNEALWDEAG' A
#
# COMPACT_ATOMS: atom_id res chain seq x y z
N MET A 1 10.56 3.32 1.34
CA MET A 1 9.64 2.97 2.47
C MET A 1 9.73 3.88 3.70
N GLN A 2 10.92 4.26 4.21
CA GLN A 2 11.00 5.04 5.46
C GLN A 2 10.32 6.42 5.37
N ARG A 3 10.38 7.06 4.18
CA ARG A 3 9.75 8.35 3.91
C ARG A 3 8.23 8.34 4.12
N ILE A 4 7.51 7.39 3.51
CA ILE A 4 6.03 7.34 3.64
C ILE A 4 5.61 7.01 5.08
N LEU A 5 6.35 6.14 5.77
CA LEU A 5 6.07 5.80 7.17
C LEU A 5 6.30 6.97 8.13
N ALA A 6 7.18 7.92 7.79
CA ALA A 6 7.43 9.13 8.56
C ALA A 6 6.47 10.29 8.21
N LYS A 7 5.79 10.23 7.05
CA LYS A 7 4.97 11.32 6.53
C LYS A 7 3.64 11.51 7.27
N TYR A 8 3.09 10.46 7.85
CA TYR A 8 1.80 10.49 8.55
C TYR A 8 1.81 9.68 9.84
N PRO A 9 0.94 10.01 10.83
CA PRO A 9 0.79 9.24 12.06
C PRO A 9 -0.04 7.97 11.81
N TRP A 10 0.50 7.04 11.04
CA TRP A 10 -0.18 5.79 10.69
C TRP A 10 -0.56 4.98 11.91
N SER A 11 -1.79 4.45 11.92
CA SER A 11 -2.22 3.43 12.88
C SER A 11 -1.51 2.09 12.63
N ASP A 12 -1.50 1.20 13.63
CA ASP A 12 -0.87 -0.11 13.49
C ASP A 12 -1.41 -0.95 12.32
N PRO A 13 -2.74 -1.00 12.07
CA PRO A 13 -3.28 -1.66 10.88
C PRO A 13 -2.78 -1.05 9.57
N GLN A 14 -2.74 0.28 9.47
CA GLN A 14 -2.25 0.98 8.28
C GLN A 14 -0.76 0.68 8.03
N ARG A 15 0.08 0.71 9.08
CA ARG A 15 1.50 0.35 8.97
C ARG A 15 1.71 -1.08 8.49
N LYS A 16 0.92 -2.03 9.01
CA LYS A 16 0.99 -3.43 8.60
C LYS A 16 0.61 -3.59 7.13
N TRP A 17 -0.42 -2.88 6.69
CA TRP A 17 -0.84 -2.90 5.29
C TRP A 17 0.18 -2.27 4.36
N LEU A 18 0.72 -1.09 4.72
CA LEU A 18 1.79 -0.44 3.98
C LEU A 18 2.98 -1.37 3.76
N LYS A 19 3.44 -2.09 4.80
CA LYS A 19 4.54 -3.06 4.67
C LYS A 19 4.21 -4.20 3.72
N ARG A 20 3.03 -4.81 3.84
CA ARG A 20 2.58 -5.89 2.95
C ARG A 20 2.47 -5.45 1.50
N ILE A 21 1.97 -4.22 1.27
CA ILE A 21 1.85 -3.65 -0.07
C ILE A 21 3.25 -3.40 -0.64
N ALA A 22 4.17 -2.82 0.13
CA ALA A 22 5.55 -2.60 -0.29
C ALA A 22 6.25 -3.92 -0.67
N GLU A 23 6.12 -4.96 0.15
CA GLU A 23 6.65 -6.30 -0.13
C GLU A 23 6.08 -6.90 -1.43
N GLN A 24 4.81 -6.62 -1.76
CA GLN A 24 4.21 -7.06 -3.02
C GLN A 24 4.74 -6.26 -4.21
N ILE A 25 4.89 -4.93 -4.09
CA ILE A 25 5.45 -4.07 -5.16
C ILE A 25 6.88 -4.51 -5.52
N GLU A 26 7.70 -4.85 -4.53
CA GLU A 26 9.06 -5.35 -4.76
C GLU A 26 9.08 -6.69 -5.53
N ARG A 27 8.02 -7.50 -5.43
CA ARG A 27 7.90 -8.81 -6.09
C ARG A 27 7.24 -8.72 -7.45
N GLU A 28 6.21 -7.89 -7.55
CA GLU A 28 5.38 -7.67 -8.73
C GLU A 28 5.45 -6.18 -9.04
N ILE A 29 6.21 -5.84 -10.09
CA ILE A 29 6.67 -4.49 -10.50
C ILE A 29 5.54 -3.42 -10.54
N VAL A 30 4.26 -3.80 -10.48
CA VAL A 30 3.11 -2.89 -10.44
C VAL A 30 2.04 -3.41 -9.47
N VAL A 31 1.83 -2.71 -8.35
CA VAL A 31 0.59 -2.84 -7.56
C VAL A 31 -0.34 -1.70 -7.97
N ASP A 32 -1.30 -2.03 -8.82
CA ASP A 32 -2.41 -1.16 -9.13
C ASP A 32 -3.62 -1.46 -8.22
N ARG A 33 -4.68 -0.67 -8.35
CA ARG A 33 -5.93 -0.90 -7.61
C ARG A 33 -6.46 -2.34 -7.78
N SER A 34 -6.32 -2.92 -8.97
CA SER A 34 -6.84 -4.25 -9.29
C SER A 34 -6.02 -5.37 -8.65
N ALA A 35 -4.73 -5.15 -8.39
CA ALA A 35 -3.86 -6.06 -7.65
C ALA A 35 -4.35 -6.26 -6.21
N LEU A 36 -4.97 -5.23 -5.62
CA LEU A 36 -5.55 -5.35 -4.27
C LEU A 36 -6.85 -6.18 -4.26
N ASP A 37 -7.50 -6.39 -5.40
CA ASP A 37 -8.66 -7.30 -5.51
C ASP A 37 -8.25 -8.74 -5.87
N ARG A 38 -6.94 -9.05 -5.84
CA ARG A 38 -6.36 -10.39 -6.04
C ARG A 38 -5.67 -10.88 -4.77
N GLU A 39 -5.27 -12.15 -4.76
CA GLU A 39 -4.45 -12.68 -3.64
C GLU A 39 -3.11 -11.92 -3.52
N PRO A 40 -2.59 -11.70 -2.30
CA PRO A 40 -3.14 -12.13 -1.00
C PRO A 40 -4.17 -11.15 -0.40
N PHE A 41 -4.40 -9.99 -1.03
CA PHE A 41 -5.24 -8.90 -0.48
C PHE A 41 -6.74 -9.23 -0.53
N GLN A 42 -7.18 -9.99 -1.52
CA GLN A 42 -8.56 -10.45 -1.66
C GLN A 42 -9.03 -11.25 -0.43
N ALA A 43 -8.16 -12.10 0.15
CA ALA A 43 -8.44 -12.85 1.37
C ALA A 43 -8.74 -11.94 2.58
N HIS A 44 -8.36 -10.67 2.49
CA HIS A 44 -8.60 -9.65 3.51
C HIS A 44 -9.72 -8.65 3.12
N GLY A 45 -10.49 -8.94 2.07
CA GLY A 45 -11.63 -8.12 1.61
C GLY A 45 -11.29 -7.14 0.50
N GLY A 46 -10.12 -7.28 -0.12
CA GLY A 46 -9.70 -6.56 -1.31
C GLY A 46 -9.58 -5.05 -1.14
N PHE A 47 -9.59 -4.32 -2.26
CA PHE A 47 -9.48 -2.86 -2.28
C PHE A 47 -10.56 -2.21 -1.41
N SER A 48 -11.81 -2.68 -1.50
CA SER A 48 -12.94 -2.07 -0.79
C SER A 48 -12.74 -2.06 0.73
N ARG A 49 -12.29 -3.18 1.32
CA ARG A 49 -12.04 -3.25 2.76
C ARG A 49 -10.78 -2.50 3.17
N LEU A 50 -9.72 -2.59 2.37
CA LEU A 50 -8.48 -1.85 2.60
C LEU A 50 -8.73 -0.34 2.55
N ASN A 51 -9.51 0.15 1.58
CA ASN A 51 -9.77 1.57 1.43
C ASN A 51 -10.46 2.15 2.67
N LYS A 52 -11.31 1.37 3.36
CA LYS A 52 -11.90 1.77 4.65
C LYS A 52 -10.87 1.88 5.77
N VAL A 53 -9.82 1.04 5.77
CA VAL A 53 -8.71 1.13 6.75
C VAL A 53 -7.88 2.40 6.56
N PHE A 54 -7.86 2.92 5.34
CA PHE A 54 -7.18 4.17 4.98
C PHE A 54 -8.15 5.34 4.82
N ASP A 55 -9.33 5.29 5.44
CA ASP A 55 -10.30 6.39 5.45
C ASP A 55 -10.68 6.92 4.05
N GLY A 56 -10.70 6.03 3.06
CA GLY A 56 -10.99 6.36 1.66
C GLY A 56 -9.79 6.87 0.86
N GLN A 57 -8.60 6.96 1.46
CA GLN A 57 -7.40 7.55 0.85
C GLN A 57 -6.42 6.51 0.28
N LEU A 58 -6.79 5.24 0.19
CA LEU A 58 -5.85 4.17 -0.20
C LEU A 58 -5.21 4.42 -1.56
N GLU A 59 -5.96 4.91 -2.55
CA GLU A 59 -5.43 5.17 -3.90
C GLU A 59 -4.33 6.24 -3.89
N ALA A 60 -4.51 7.32 -3.13
CA ALA A 60 -3.47 8.33 -2.94
C ALA A 60 -2.24 7.74 -2.23
N VAL A 61 -2.47 6.94 -1.18
CA VAL A 61 -1.39 6.26 -0.44
C VAL A 61 -0.59 5.31 -1.32
N LEU A 62 -1.24 4.58 -2.25
CA LEU A 62 -0.55 3.72 -3.22
C LEU A 62 0.32 4.53 -4.19
N GLY A 63 -0.18 5.68 -4.67
CA GLY A 63 0.61 6.58 -5.51
C GLY A 63 1.87 7.06 -4.82
N GLU A 64 1.73 7.57 -3.59
CA GLU A 64 2.86 8.02 -2.78
C GLU A 64 3.82 6.88 -2.43
N LEU A 65 3.30 5.68 -2.18
CA LEU A 65 4.11 4.51 -1.89
C LEU A 65 4.94 4.11 -3.11
N ASN A 66 4.34 4.10 -4.29
CA ASN A 66 5.02 3.80 -5.54
C ASN A 66 6.13 4.82 -5.79
N GLU A 67 5.83 6.12 -5.75
CA GLU A 67 6.83 7.19 -5.87
C GLU A 67 7.99 7.02 -4.89
N ALA A 68 7.69 6.76 -3.61
CA ALA A 68 8.70 6.58 -2.57
C ALA A 68 9.55 5.31 -2.73
N LEU A 69 9.09 4.30 -3.47
CA LEU A 69 9.85 3.09 -3.78
C LEU A 69 10.74 3.29 -5.02
N TRP A 70 10.25 3.98 -6.05
CA TRP A 70 11.07 4.34 -7.23
C TRP A 70 12.20 5.30 -6.88
N ASP A 71 11.95 6.28 -6.00
CA ASP A 71 12.96 7.20 -5.47
C ASP A 71 14.06 6.48 -4.66
N GLU A 72 13.78 5.32 -4.08
CA GLU A 72 14.74 4.53 -3.29
C GLU A 72 15.52 3.53 -4.16
N ALA A 73 14.97 3.17 -5.33
CA ALA A 73 15.58 2.26 -6.29
C ALA A 73 16.52 2.94 -7.30
N GLY A 74 16.41 4.27 -7.47
CA GLY A 74 17.27 5.10 -8.33
C GLY A 74 18.48 5.65 -7.59
#